data_AF-M9MEB1-F1
#
_entry.id   AF-M9MEB1-F1
#
_cell.length_a   1.000
_cell.length_b   1.000
_cell.length_c   1.000
_cell.angle_alpha   90.00
_cell.angle_beta   90.00
_cell.angle_gamma   90.00
#
_symmetry.space_group_name_H-M   'P 1'
#
loop_
_entity.id
_entity.type
_entity.pdbx_description
1 polymer ?
#
loop_
_entity_poly.entity_id
_entity_poly.type
_entity_poly.pdbx_seq_one_letter_code
_entity_poly.pdbx_strand_id
1 'polypeptide(L)'
;MSGQPSTSGAQAAANEPPLSALSTSTLGSAPKRVRHREEQIESAYELQRNAAMKGALLYTALGASTCFMAHHLFPGFRRQTLALKGFLTSGATIFGFVVGADTVLLSHESQQRSEENMVRSRARAELGKKGIVASEKEIEKWKDEYIQLKLEERRKRREQLLRDMEQSDSAAASPPPA
;
A
#
# COMPACT_ATOMS: atom_id res chain seq x y z
N MET A 1 -66.57 19.25 49.05
CA MET A 1 -66.11 18.04 48.36
C MET A 1 -66.00 18.36 46.88
N SER A 2 -64.80 18.14 46.29
CA SER A 2 -64.47 18.04 44.86
C SER A 2 -65.06 19.02 43.84
N GLY A 3 -64.20 19.80 43.19
CA GLY A 3 -64.47 20.26 41.82
C GLY A 3 -63.76 21.53 41.35
N GLN A 4 -62.69 21.33 40.55
CA GLN A 4 -62.17 22.19 39.47
C GLN A 4 -61.20 23.37 39.74
N PRO A 5 -60.32 23.68 38.74
CA PRO A 5 -58.99 24.25 38.93
C PRO A 5 -58.86 25.69 38.39
N SER A 6 -57.94 26.46 38.98
CA SER A 6 -57.61 27.82 38.54
C SER A 6 -56.42 27.81 37.60
N THR A 7 -56.60 28.55 36.52
CA THR A 7 -55.71 28.77 35.38
C THR A 7 -54.60 29.80 35.69
N SER A 8 -53.58 29.74 34.84
CA SER A 8 -52.82 30.88 34.29
C SER A 8 -51.55 31.34 35.01
N GLY A 9 -50.42 31.16 34.31
CA GLY A 9 -49.31 32.11 34.34
C GLY A 9 -47.94 31.49 34.51
N ALA A 10 -47.29 31.08 33.41
CA ALA A 10 -45.84 31.20 33.17
C ALA A 10 -45.39 30.36 31.95
N GLN A 11 -45.88 30.70 30.77
CA GLN A 11 -45.13 30.44 29.53
C GLN A 11 -44.29 31.69 29.26
N ALA A 12 -42.95 31.58 29.33
CA ALA A 12 -41.96 32.35 28.55
C ALA A 12 -40.55 32.40 29.19
N ALA A 13 -39.94 31.26 29.57
CA ALA A 13 -38.54 31.31 30.07
C ALA A 13 -37.76 29.97 29.96
N ALA A 14 -37.90 29.20 28.89
CA ALA A 14 -37.17 27.93 28.80
C ALA A 14 -36.83 27.47 27.37
N ASN A 15 -36.39 28.37 26.48
CA ASN A 15 -35.94 27.94 25.16
C ASN A 15 -34.77 28.77 24.58
N GLU A 16 -33.80 29.12 25.43
CA GLU A 16 -32.49 29.54 24.94
C GLU A 16 -31.49 28.38 25.08
N PRO A 17 -30.94 27.83 23.97
CA PRO A 17 -29.90 26.82 24.06
C PRO A 17 -28.61 27.45 24.65
N PRO A 18 -27.90 26.75 25.55
CA PRO A 18 -26.74 27.31 26.22
C PRO A 18 -25.65 27.70 25.22
N LEU A 19 -25.16 28.93 25.36
CA LEU A 19 -24.12 29.60 24.54
C LEU A 19 -22.73 28.90 24.55
N SER A 20 -22.65 27.69 25.11
CA SER A 20 -21.46 26.83 25.12
C SER A 20 -21.29 25.99 23.84
N ALA A 21 -22.27 25.99 22.94
CA ALA A 21 -22.21 25.26 21.66
C ALA A 21 -21.56 26.05 20.50
N LEU A 22 -21.15 27.30 20.70
CA LEU A 22 -20.59 28.17 19.65
C LEU A 22 -19.05 28.28 19.66
N SER A 23 -18.34 27.46 20.44
CA SER A 23 -16.89 27.33 20.30
C SER A 23 -16.54 26.28 19.25
N THR A 24 -16.88 26.55 17.98
CA THR A 24 -16.23 25.88 16.85
C THR A 24 -14.84 26.48 16.73
N SER A 25 -13.87 25.76 17.29
CA SER A 25 -12.46 26.04 17.08
C SER A 25 -12.16 25.99 15.58
N THR A 26 -11.64 27.09 15.03
CA THR A 26 -11.08 27.18 13.67
C THR A 26 -9.70 26.51 13.60
N LEU A 27 -9.59 25.30 14.18
CA LEU A 27 -8.45 24.43 13.98
C LEU A 27 -8.51 23.89 12.55
N GLY A 28 -7.59 24.39 11.73
CA GLY A 28 -7.48 24.10 10.31
C GLY A 28 -7.56 22.61 9.99
N SER A 29 -8.22 22.31 8.87
CA SER A 29 -8.21 21.03 8.12
C SER A 29 -7.59 19.85 8.90
N ALA A 30 -8.35 19.34 9.88
CA ALA A 30 -7.98 18.11 10.55
C ALA A 30 -8.02 16.94 9.54
N PRO A 31 -7.06 16.02 9.58
CA PRO A 31 -6.36 15.58 8.39
C PRO A 31 -7.02 14.38 7.70
N LYS A 32 -6.78 14.27 6.38
CA LYS A 32 -6.97 13.09 5.51
C LYS A 32 -6.10 11.89 5.97
N ARG A 33 -6.20 11.47 7.23
CA ARG A 33 -5.40 10.40 7.86
C ARG A 33 -6.14 9.07 7.97
N VAL A 34 -7.47 9.09 8.13
CA VAL A 34 -8.27 7.86 8.30
C VAL A 34 -8.33 7.07 7.01
N ARG A 35 -8.70 7.73 5.90
CA ARG A 35 -8.79 7.12 4.58
C ARG A 35 -7.48 6.52 4.07
N HIS A 36 -6.34 7.15 4.41
CA HIS A 36 -5.04 6.63 3.98
C HIS A 36 -4.61 5.38 4.77
N ARG A 37 -5.06 5.23 6.03
CA ARG A 37 -4.81 3.99 6.79
C ARG A 37 -5.64 2.83 6.26
N GLU A 38 -6.91 3.06 5.95
CA GLU A 38 -7.80 2.04 5.38
C GLU A 38 -7.26 1.54 4.04
N GLU A 39 -6.86 2.45 3.15
CA GLU A 39 -6.22 2.10 1.86
C GLU A 39 -4.90 1.32 2.03
N GLN A 40 -4.09 1.65 3.05
CA GLN A 40 -2.86 0.92 3.37
C GLN A 40 -3.14 -0.48 3.93
N ILE A 41 -4.17 -0.62 4.76
CA ILE A 41 -4.58 -1.91 5.32
C ILE A 41 -5.13 -2.81 4.22
N GLU A 42 -5.99 -2.27 3.35
CA GLU A 42 -6.60 -3.01 2.25
C GLU A 42 -5.54 -3.48 1.24
N SER A 43 -4.62 -2.59 0.84
CA SER A 43 -3.52 -2.96 -0.05
C SER A 43 -2.57 -4.00 0.55
N ALA A 44 -2.24 -3.90 1.84
CA ALA A 44 -1.44 -4.91 2.53
C ALA A 44 -2.15 -6.27 2.59
N TYR A 45 -3.46 -6.25 2.87
CA TYR A 45 -4.28 -7.46 2.89
C TYR A 45 -4.35 -8.11 1.51
N GLU A 46 -4.57 -7.33 0.46
CA GLU A 46 -4.59 -7.87 -0.91
C GLU A 46 -3.25 -8.48 -1.32
N LEU A 47 -2.14 -7.84 -0.96
CA LEU A 47 -0.81 -8.35 -1.25
C LEU A 47 -0.58 -9.71 -0.56
N GLN A 48 -0.90 -9.80 0.73
CA GLN A 48 -0.77 -11.04 1.50
C GLN A 48 -1.69 -12.13 0.96
N ARG A 49 -2.96 -11.82 0.71
CA ARG A 49 -3.94 -12.75 0.12
C ARG A 49 -3.45 -13.29 -1.22
N ASN A 50 -2.98 -12.41 -2.10
CA ASN A 50 -2.55 -12.81 -3.44
C ASN A 50 -1.34 -13.74 -3.39
N ALA A 51 -0.39 -13.52 -2.48
CA ALA A 51 0.75 -14.42 -2.31
C ALA A 51 0.38 -15.74 -1.62
N ALA A 52 -0.52 -15.69 -0.63
CA ALA A 52 -1.07 -16.90 0.00
C ALA A 52 -1.78 -17.78 -1.04
N MET A 53 -2.59 -17.18 -1.92
CA MET A 53 -3.25 -17.89 -3.02
C MET A 53 -2.25 -18.49 -4.01
N LYS A 54 -1.20 -17.75 -4.39
CA LYS A 54 -0.13 -18.27 -5.26
C LYS A 54 0.60 -19.46 -4.61
N GLY A 55 0.95 -19.33 -3.33
CA GLY A 55 1.59 -20.40 -2.57
C GLY A 55 0.70 -21.63 -2.45
N ALA A 56 -0.59 -21.44 -2.14
CA ALA A 56 -1.57 -22.51 -2.07
C ALA A 56 -1.68 -23.26 -3.40
N LEU A 57 -1.80 -22.55 -4.53
CA LEU A 57 -1.89 -23.17 -5.86
C LEU A 57 -0.63 -23.98 -6.21
N LEU A 58 0.55 -23.39 -6.00
CA LEU A 58 1.82 -24.07 -6.27
C LEU A 58 1.97 -25.36 -5.45
N TYR A 59 1.75 -25.29 -4.14
CA TYR A 59 1.88 -26.47 -3.28
C TYR A 59 0.75 -27.47 -3.45
N THR A 60 -0.44 -27.04 -3.85
CA THR A 60 -1.51 -27.97 -4.24
C THR A 60 -1.08 -28.77 -5.46
N ALA A 61 -0.54 -28.10 -6.49
CA ALA A 61 -0.04 -28.76 -7.69
C ALA A 61 1.09 -29.74 -7.35
N LEU A 62 2.04 -29.33 -6.49
CA LEU A 62 3.11 -30.20 -6.00
C LEU A 62 2.58 -31.40 -5.20
N GLY A 63 1.66 -31.19 -4.26
CA GLY A 63 1.07 -32.23 -3.42
C GLY A 63 0.24 -33.23 -4.22
N ALA A 64 -0.59 -32.73 -5.14
CA ALA A 64 -1.37 -33.55 -6.06
C ALA A 64 -0.48 -34.36 -7.01
N SER A 65 0.54 -33.72 -7.60
CA SER A 65 1.51 -34.40 -8.47
C SER A 65 2.29 -35.48 -7.72
N THR A 66 2.70 -35.19 -6.48
CA THR A 66 3.39 -36.15 -5.63
C THR A 66 2.49 -37.34 -5.28
N CYS A 67 1.23 -37.09 -4.90
CA CYS A 67 0.25 -38.17 -4.66
C CYS A 67 -0.02 -38.99 -5.92
N PHE A 68 -0.12 -38.35 -7.09
CA PHE A 68 -0.32 -39.01 -8.37
C PHE A 68 0.87 -39.90 -8.74
N MET A 69 2.10 -39.38 -8.67
CA MET A 69 3.31 -40.18 -8.88
C MET A 69 3.39 -41.33 -7.89
N ALA A 70 3.19 -41.08 -6.60
CA ALA A 70 3.25 -42.12 -5.57
C ALA A 70 2.22 -43.24 -5.82
N HIS A 71 1.04 -42.90 -6.35
CA HIS A 71 0.01 -43.87 -6.70
C HIS A 71 0.44 -44.83 -7.83
N HIS A 72 1.21 -44.32 -8.80
CA HIS A 72 1.69 -45.09 -9.93
C HIS A 72 2.98 -45.86 -9.62
N LEU A 73 3.92 -45.28 -8.87
CA LEU A 73 5.21 -45.91 -8.58
C LEU A 73 5.15 -46.94 -7.43
N PHE A 74 4.36 -46.68 -6.37
CA PHE A 74 4.38 -47.52 -5.18
C PHE A 74 3.09 -48.34 -5.01
N PRO A 75 3.14 -49.69 -5.14
CA PRO A 75 1.94 -50.53 -5.00
C PRO A 75 1.33 -50.46 -3.60
N GLY A 76 2.12 -50.15 -2.56
CA GLY A 76 1.63 -49.92 -1.20
C GLY A 76 0.75 -48.65 -1.09
N PHE A 77 1.20 -47.54 -1.67
CA PHE A 77 0.43 -46.28 -1.70
C PHE A 77 -0.79 -46.36 -2.63
N ARG A 78 -0.74 -47.23 -3.65
CA ARG A 78 -1.89 -47.50 -4.52
C ARG A 78 -3.09 -48.04 -3.75
N ARG A 79 -2.84 -48.95 -2.79
CA ARG A 79 -3.84 -49.59 -1.94
C ARG A 79 -4.40 -48.68 -0.83
N GLN A 80 -3.79 -47.52 -0.58
CA GLN A 80 -4.27 -46.54 0.39
C GLN A 80 -5.55 -45.82 -0.08
N THR A 81 -6.38 -45.38 0.87
CA THR A 81 -7.67 -44.74 0.61
C THR A 81 -7.54 -43.42 -0.15
N LEU A 82 -8.58 -43.05 -0.91
CA LEU A 82 -8.66 -41.73 -1.55
C LEU A 82 -8.68 -40.59 -0.53
N ALA A 83 -9.31 -40.82 0.63
CA ALA A 83 -9.35 -39.85 1.72
C ALA A 83 -7.94 -39.47 2.21
N LEU A 84 -7.03 -40.44 2.34
CA LEU A 84 -5.65 -40.15 2.75
C LEU A 84 -4.93 -39.27 1.72
N LYS A 85 -5.10 -39.54 0.43
CA LYS A 85 -4.46 -38.77 -0.66
C LYS A 85 -5.01 -37.35 -0.73
N GLY A 86 -6.33 -37.21 -0.53
CA GLY A 86 -6.99 -35.91 -0.38
C GLY A 86 -6.45 -35.13 0.82
N PHE A 87 -6.33 -35.78 1.98
CA PHE A 87 -5.78 -35.20 3.19
C PHE A 87 -4.34 -34.69 2.98
N LEU A 88 -3.46 -35.51 2.39
CA LEU A 88 -2.08 -35.12 2.08
C LEU A 88 -2.02 -33.92 1.12
N THR A 89 -2.87 -33.92 0.09
CA THR A 89 -2.94 -32.81 -0.87
C THR A 89 -3.42 -31.53 -0.17
N SER A 90 -4.48 -31.60 0.65
CA SER A 90 -4.95 -30.45 1.43
C SER A 90 -3.93 -29.94 2.45
N GLY A 91 -3.15 -30.84 3.07
CA GLY A 91 -2.06 -30.46 3.97
C GLY A 91 -0.98 -29.67 3.24
N ALA A 92 -0.60 -30.11 2.03
CA ALA A 92 0.31 -29.36 1.18
C ALA A 92 -0.28 -28.00 0.78
N THR A 93 -1.56 -27.92 0.42
CA THR A 93 -2.25 -26.65 0.11
C THR A 93 -2.20 -25.66 1.26
N ILE A 94 -2.57 -26.10 2.47
CA ILE A 94 -2.57 -25.25 3.68
C ILE A 94 -1.15 -24.78 3.99
N PHE A 95 -0.16 -25.68 3.91
CA PHE A 95 1.24 -25.32 4.07
C PHE A 95 1.68 -24.24 3.09
N GLY A 96 1.38 -24.42 1.79
CA GLY A 96 1.71 -23.42 0.77
C GLY A 96 0.99 -22.09 0.96
N PHE A 97 -0.24 -22.11 1.46
CA PHE A 97 -0.98 -20.89 1.79
C PHE A 97 -0.27 -20.08 2.88
N VAL A 98 0.09 -20.75 3.99
CA VAL A 98 0.76 -20.12 5.14
C VAL A 98 2.14 -19.59 4.73
N VAL A 99 2.96 -20.43 4.09
CA VAL A 99 4.30 -20.01 3.63
C VAL A 99 4.20 -18.87 2.61
N GLY A 100 3.23 -18.93 1.69
CA GLY A 100 2.99 -17.86 0.73
C GLY A 100 2.64 -16.53 1.40
N ALA A 101 1.84 -16.54 2.46
CA ALA A 101 1.53 -15.35 3.25
C ALA A 101 2.76 -14.80 3.98
N ASP A 102 3.50 -15.68 4.68
CA ASP A 102 4.66 -15.31 5.50
C ASP A 102 5.80 -14.72 4.66
N THR A 103 6.02 -15.26 3.45
CA THR A 103 7.07 -14.75 2.54
C THR A 103 6.83 -13.30 2.13
N VAL A 104 5.58 -12.86 1.97
CA VAL A 104 5.27 -11.46 1.64
C VAL A 104 5.59 -10.55 2.80
N LEU A 105 5.17 -10.92 4.02
CA LEU A 105 5.42 -10.11 5.21
C LEU A 105 6.93 -9.93 5.42
N LEU A 106 7.70 -11.02 5.33
CA LEU A 106 9.17 -10.96 5.40
C LEU A 106 9.77 -10.14 4.27
N SER A 107 9.29 -10.34 3.03
CA SER A 107 9.84 -9.63 1.86
C SER A 107 9.58 -8.13 1.92
N HIS A 108 8.43 -7.70 2.45
CA HIS A 108 8.08 -6.29 2.56
C HIS A 108 8.96 -5.58 3.59
N GLU A 109 9.19 -6.21 4.75
CA GLU A 109 10.13 -5.67 5.75
C GLU A 109 11.57 -5.66 5.25
N SER A 110 12.01 -6.75 4.62
CA SER A 110 13.35 -6.86 4.00
C SER A 110 13.54 -5.80 2.92
N GLN A 111 12.55 -5.63 2.05
CA GLN A 111 12.59 -4.67 0.95
C GLN A 111 12.69 -3.24 1.48
N GLN A 112 11.84 -2.85 2.44
CA GLN A 112 11.91 -1.52 3.05
C GLN A 112 13.27 -1.24 3.67
N ARG A 113 13.82 -2.18 4.45
CA ARG A 113 15.15 -2.03 5.05
C ARG A 113 16.25 -1.93 3.99
N SER A 114 16.16 -2.71 2.91
CA SER A 114 17.15 -2.70 1.82
C SER A 114 17.13 -1.39 1.02
N GLU A 115 15.95 -0.84 0.76
CA GLU A 115 15.78 0.42 0.06
C GLU A 115 16.29 1.59 0.89
N GLU A 116 15.94 1.63 2.17
CA GLU A 116 16.45 2.64 3.11
C GLU A 116 17.97 2.57 3.21
N ASN A 117 18.54 1.37 3.38
CA ASN A 117 19.98 1.16 3.44
C ASN A 117 20.68 1.54 2.13
N MET A 118 20.08 1.25 0.97
CA MET A 118 20.62 1.65 -0.33
C MET A 118 20.67 3.17 -0.48
N VAL A 119 19.58 3.87 -0.12
CA VAL A 119 19.52 5.34 -0.15
C VAL A 119 20.57 5.93 0.79
N ARG A 120 20.70 5.38 2.00
CA ARG A 120 21.70 5.79 2.99
C ARG A 120 23.13 5.54 2.51
N SER A 121 23.37 4.43 1.83
CA SER A 121 24.67 4.08 1.25
C SER A 121 25.05 5.03 0.10
N ARG A 122 24.10 5.35 -0.78
CA ARG A 122 24.29 6.35 -1.85
C ARG A 122 24.56 7.74 -1.27
N ALA A 123 23.80 8.16 -0.26
CA ALA A 123 24.01 9.43 0.43
C ALA A 123 25.42 9.51 1.03
N ARG A 124 25.87 8.45 1.73
CA ARG A 124 27.24 8.39 2.28
C ARG A 124 28.30 8.46 1.21
N ALA A 125 28.12 7.78 0.08
CA ALA A 125 29.07 7.81 -1.03
C ALA A 125 29.17 9.21 -1.67
N GLU A 126 28.05 9.89 -1.87
CA GLU A 126 28.03 11.24 -2.46
C GLU A 126 28.51 12.33 -1.50
N LEU A 127 28.13 12.25 -0.22
CA LEU A 127 28.62 13.17 0.81
C LEU A 127 30.12 12.96 1.07
N GLY A 128 30.59 11.71 1.08
CA GLY A 128 32.01 11.38 1.20
C GLY A 128 32.84 11.92 0.03
N LYS A 129 32.32 11.87 -1.21
CA LYS A 129 32.96 12.53 -2.37
C LYS A 129 33.06 14.04 -2.22
N LYS A 130 32.13 14.67 -1.49
CA LYS A 130 32.13 16.10 -1.17
C LYS A 130 32.97 16.44 0.06
N GLY A 131 33.56 15.44 0.73
CA GLY A 131 34.33 15.61 1.98
C GLY A 131 33.47 15.96 3.20
N ILE A 132 32.14 15.77 3.11
CA ILE A 132 31.20 16.08 4.18
C ILE A 132 30.98 14.82 5.03
N VAL A 133 31.05 14.97 6.35
CA VAL A 133 30.72 13.88 7.27
C VAL A 133 29.24 13.54 7.13
N ALA A 134 28.95 12.28 6.81
CA ALA A 134 27.59 11.79 6.62
C ALA A 134 26.85 11.64 7.96
N SER A 135 26.45 12.78 8.53
CA SER A 135 25.54 12.87 9.67
C SER A 135 24.09 12.64 9.21
N GLU A 136 23.20 12.25 10.13
CA GLU A 136 21.79 12.00 9.79
C GLU A 136 21.11 13.26 9.22
N LYS A 137 21.48 14.45 9.70
CA LYS A 137 20.98 15.74 9.19
C LYS A 137 21.42 15.98 7.74
N GLU A 138 22.66 15.65 7.42
CA GLU A 138 23.23 15.83 6.09
C GLU A 138 22.68 14.80 5.10
N ILE A 139 22.39 13.58 5.56
CA ILE A 139 21.69 12.57 4.77
C ILE A 139 20.26 13.04 4.45
N GLU A 140 19.55 13.60 5.43
CA GLU A 140 18.20 14.13 5.22
C GLU A 140 18.21 15.32 4.23
N LYS A 141 19.13 16.27 4.42
CA LYS A 141 19.32 17.38 3.47
C LYS A 141 19.65 16.90 2.06
N TRP A 142 20.52 15.90 1.94
CA TRP A 142 20.84 15.30 0.64
C TRP A 142 19.61 14.63 -0.01
N LYS A 143 18.75 13.96 0.77
CA LYS A 143 17.50 13.38 0.25
C LYS A 143 16.57 14.45 -0.29
N ASP A 144 16.42 15.56 0.42
CA ASP A 144 15.58 16.68 -0.02
C ASP A 144 16.11 17.34 -1.30
N GLU A 145 17.42 17.63 -1.34
CA GLU A 145 18.10 18.15 -2.53
C GLU A 145 17.95 17.19 -3.73
N TYR A 146 18.11 15.89 -3.50
CA TYR A 146 17.98 14.87 -4.53
C TYR A 146 16.54 14.78 -5.08
N ILE A 147 15.52 14.89 -4.23
CA ILE A 147 14.11 14.92 -4.63
C ILE A 147 13.82 16.16 -5.47
N GLN A 148 14.29 17.33 -5.05
CA GLN A 148 14.11 18.58 -5.79
C GLN A 148 14.77 18.53 -7.17
N LEU A 149 16.03 18.09 -7.25
CA LEU A 149 16.74 17.92 -8.51
C LEU A 149 16.00 16.97 -9.46
N LYS A 150 15.48 15.84 -8.95
CA LYS A 150 14.71 14.89 -9.77
C LYS A 150 13.38 15.45 -10.26
N LEU A 151 12.70 16.28 -9.45
CA LEU A 151 11.46 16.95 -9.86
C LEU A 151 11.72 17.98 -10.96
N GLU A 152 12.79 18.77 -10.83
CA GLU A 152 13.19 19.75 -11.85
C GLU A 152 13.61 19.09 -13.16
N GLU A 153 14.37 17.99 -13.10
CA GLU A 153 14.77 17.21 -14.27
C GLU A 153 13.54 16.68 -15.02
N ARG A 154 12.54 16.16 -14.30
CA ARG A 154 11.27 15.71 -14.88
C ARG A 154 10.49 16.86 -15.52
N ARG A 155 10.48 18.04 -14.90
CA ARG A 155 9.83 19.23 -15.45
C ARG A 155 10.48 19.67 -16.76
N LYS A 156 11.81 19.82 -16.78
CA LYS A 156 12.56 20.21 -17.97
C LYS A 156 12.39 19.19 -19.11
N ARG A 157 12.44 17.89 -18.81
CA ARG A 157 12.19 16.84 -19.81
C ARG A 157 10.79 16.93 -20.40
N ARG A 158 9.76 17.21 -19.58
CA ARG A 158 8.39 17.39 -20.05
C ARG A 158 8.26 18.63 -20.94
N GLU A 159 8.90 19.74 -20.57
CA GLU A 159 8.92 20.96 -21.39
C GLU A 159 9.64 20.75 -22.72
N GLN A 160 10.74 20.01 -22.74
CA GLN A 160 11.45 19.65 -23.98
C GLN A 160 10.56 18.81 -24.90
N LEU A 161 9.91 17.77 -24.37
CA LEU A 161 9.01 16.94 -25.17
C LEU A 161 7.85 17.75 -25.76
N LEU A 162 7.28 18.70 -25.02
CA LEU A 162 6.23 19.58 -25.54
C LEU A 162 6.74 20.49 -26.66
N ARG A 163 7.95 21.06 -26.53
CA ARG A 163 8.55 21.88 -27.60
C ARG A 163 8.85 21.07 -28.86
N ASP A 164 9.35 19.85 -28.69
CA ASP A 164 9.63 18.95 -29.81
C ASP A 164 8.34 18.57 -30.53
N MET A 165 7.24 18.33 -29.78
CA MET A 165 5.91 18.10 -30.36
C MET A 165 5.41 19.32 -31.14
N GLU A 166 5.48 20.53 -30.57
CA GLU A 166 5.08 21.78 -31.24
C GLU A 166 5.89 22.05 -32.53
N GLN A 167 7.19 21.76 -32.52
CA GLN A 167 8.03 21.87 -33.71
C GLN A 167 7.66 20.84 -34.78
N SER A 168 7.32 19.61 -34.39
CA SER A 168 6.89 18.58 -35.32
C SER A 168 5.55 18.90 -35.99
N ASP A 169 4.59 19.44 -35.22
CA ASP A 169 3.29 19.86 -35.75
C ASP A 169 3.43 21.06 -36.71
N SER A 170 4.33 22.00 -36.38
CA SER A 170 4.62 23.18 -37.23
C SER A 170 5.35 22.80 -38.53
N ALA A 171 6.23 21.79 -38.47
CA ALA A 171 6.91 21.26 -39.66
C ALA A 171 5.95 20.48 -40.57
N ALA A 172 4.98 19.75 -40.00
CA ALA A 172 3.94 19.07 -40.76
C ALA A 172 2.92 20.05 -41.41
N ALA A 173 2.74 21.23 -40.82
CA ALA A 173 1.85 22.28 -41.35
C ALA A 173 2.48 23.14 -42.48
N SER A 174 3.78 22.99 -42.76
CA SER A 174 4.46 23.73 -43.83
C SER A 174 4.45 22.91 -45.14
N PRO A 175 3.78 23.36 -46.23
CA PRO A 175 3.76 22.62 -47.49
C PRO A 175 5.17 22.62 -48.14
N PRO A 176 5.55 21.55 -48.86
CA PRO A 176 6.85 21.47 -49.50
C PRO A 176 7.01 22.60 -50.55
N PRO A 177 8.22 23.15 -50.72
CA PRO A 177 8.46 24.16 -51.74
C PRO A 177 8.21 23.56 -53.13
N ALA A 178 7.43 24.29 -53.93
CA ALA A 178 7.03 23.94 -55.30
C ALA A 178 8.19 24.03 -56.30
#